data_AF-A0A6G3ZA10-F1
#
_entry.id   AF-A0A6G3ZA10-F1
#
_cell.length_a   1.000
_cell.length_b   1.000
_cell.length_c   1.000
_cell.angle_alpha   90.00
_cell.angle_beta   90.00
_cell.angle_gamma   90.00
#
_symmetry.space_group_name_H-M   'P 1'
#
loop_
_entity.id
_entity.type
_entity.pdbx_description
1 polymer ?
#
loop_
_entity_poly.entity_id
_entity_poly.type
_entity_poly.pdbx_seq_one_letter_code
_entity_poly.pdbx_strand_id
1 'polypeptide(L)'
;MILPTRFGRRQFVKYGSLAVGAGVLAACTGGSNDPTPDNTAEAPTEETTASGELTPVTYGTNWYAQAEHGGFYQAVATGIYADYGLDVTIQMGGPQVNGTQLLMGGAVDFFMG
;
A
#
# COMPACT_ATOMS: atom_id res chain seq x y z
N MET A 1 -8.16 15.03 49.71
CA MET A 1 -6.86 14.50 49.24
C MET A 1 -6.83 14.64 47.72
N ILE A 2 -6.25 15.73 47.24
CA ILE A 2 -6.15 16.13 45.83
C ILE A 2 -4.71 15.83 45.40
N LEU A 3 -4.50 15.00 44.38
CA LEU A 3 -3.19 14.76 43.78
C LEU A 3 -3.32 14.80 42.24
N PRO A 4 -2.36 15.40 41.52
CA PRO A 4 -2.64 16.14 40.30
C PRO A 4 -2.46 15.34 39.00
N THR A 5 -3.20 15.79 38.00
CA THR A 5 -2.92 15.83 36.57
C THR A 5 -1.61 15.18 36.09
N ARG A 6 -1.70 13.93 35.60
CA ARG A 6 -0.72 13.40 34.65
C ARG A 6 -1.05 13.89 33.25
N PHE A 7 -0.36 14.94 32.81
CA PHE A 7 -0.34 15.44 31.44
C PHE A 7 0.08 14.32 30.48
N GLY A 8 -0.86 13.79 29.71
CA GLY A 8 -0.62 12.73 28.74
C GLY A 8 0.03 13.28 27.46
N ARG A 9 0.97 12.50 26.90
CA ARG A 9 1.74 12.69 25.64
C ARG A 9 0.93 13.01 24.37
N ARG A 10 -0.38 13.25 24.48
CA ARG A 10 -1.37 13.37 23.41
C ARG A 10 -1.69 14.83 23.03
N GLN A 11 -1.10 15.81 23.75
CA GLN A 11 -1.34 17.25 23.56
C GLN A 11 -0.28 17.93 22.68
N PHE A 12 0.90 17.32 22.49
CA PHE A 12 2.01 17.93 21.72
C PHE A 12 1.90 17.74 20.20
N VAL A 13 1.10 16.78 19.71
CA VAL A 13 0.89 16.58 18.26
C VAL A 13 -0.17 17.54 17.69
N LYS A 14 -1.04 18.09 18.54
CA LYS A 14 -2.18 18.93 18.10
C LYS A 14 -1.82 20.36 17.70
N TYR A 15 -0.61 20.85 17.99
CA TYR A 15 -0.21 22.24 17.75
C TYR A 15 1.02 22.41 16.85
N GLY A 16 1.39 21.39 16.07
CA GLY A 16 2.72 21.30 15.45
C GLY A 16 2.88 21.62 13.96
N SER A 17 1.84 21.83 13.16
CA SER A 17 2.05 22.01 11.70
C SER A 17 1.01 22.90 11.02
N LEU A 18 1.01 24.18 11.39
CA LEU A 18 0.35 25.24 10.64
C LEU A 18 1.41 25.95 9.78
N ALA A 19 1.08 26.10 8.49
CA ALA A 19 1.71 26.94 7.48
C ALA A 19 2.97 26.43 6.75
N VAL A 20 2.83 26.35 5.42
CA VAL A 20 3.74 26.73 4.30
C VAL A 20 3.41 25.78 3.14
N GLY A 21 2.92 26.20 1.98
CA GLY A 21 2.55 27.50 1.47
C GLY A 21 1.74 27.30 0.18
N ALA A 22 0.78 28.19 -0.04
CA ALA A 22 0.04 28.26 -1.29
C ALA A 22 0.96 28.80 -2.39
N GLY A 23 1.13 28.02 -3.47
CA GLY A 23 1.83 28.43 -4.68
C GLY A 23 1.00 28.04 -5.90
N VAL A 24 -0.14 28.71 -6.10
CA VAL A 24 -0.87 28.66 -7.37
C VAL A 24 -0.34 29.82 -8.22
N LEU A 25 0.58 29.53 -9.13
CA LEU A 25 0.89 30.43 -10.24
C LEU A 25 0.23 29.85 -11.50
N ALA A 26 -0.94 30.38 -11.81
CA ALA A 26 -1.54 30.27 -13.13
C ALA A 26 -0.71 31.13 -14.10
N ALA A 27 -0.04 30.49 -15.07
CA ALA A 27 0.56 31.16 -16.21
C ALA A 27 -0.18 30.74 -17.48
N CYS A 28 -1.08 31.60 -17.95
CA CYS A 28 -1.67 31.52 -19.28
C CYS A 28 -0.99 32.55 -20.19
N THR A 29 -0.05 32.13 -21.04
CA THR A 29 0.31 32.84 -22.29
C THR A 29 0.73 31.82 -23.33
N GLY A 30 0.02 31.84 -24.47
CA GLY A 30 -0.03 30.77 -25.47
C GLY A 30 1.22 30.52 -26.31
N GLY A 31 1.20 29.35 -26.93
CA GLY A 31 2.11 28.92 -27.98
C GLY A 31 1.56 27.64 -28.60
N SER A 32 0.85 27.76 -29.72
CA SER A 32 0.44 26.63 -30.56
C SER A 32 1.69 25.90 -31.05
N ASN A 33 1.85 24.65 -30.63
CA ASN A 33 2.73 23.66 -31.26
C ASN A 33 2.10 22.28 -31.02
N ASP A 34 1.50 21.70 -32.07
CA ASP A 34 1.24 20.27 -32.13
C ASP A 34 2.56 19.51 -31.96
N PRO A 35 2.58 18.51 -31.09
CA PRO A 35 2.82 17.17 -31.60
C PRO A 35 1.80 16.19 -31.01
N THR A 36 1.22 15.36 -31.87
CA THR A 36 0.55 14.14 -31.47
C THR A 36 1.56 13.22 -30.77
N PRO A 37 1.24 12.73 -29.56
CA PRO A 37 1.41 11.32 -29.31
C PRO A 37 0.06 10.77 -28.90
N ASP A 38 -0.67 10.20 -29.86
CA ASP A 38 -1.74 9.25 -29.59
C ASP A 38 -1.10 7.94 -29.06
N ASN A 39 -0.55 8.01 -27.86
CA ASN A 39 -0.53 6.89 -26.94
C ASN A 39 -1.55 7.24 -25.87
N THR A 40 -2.82 7.22 -26.26
CA THR A 40 -3.89 6.85 -25.33
C THR A 40 -3.61 5.40 -24.94
N ALA A 41 -2.65 5.22 -24.02
CA ALA A 41 -2.70 4.12 -23.11
C ALA A 41 -4.00 4.34 -22.35
N GLU A 42 -5.05 3.71 -22.85
CA GLU A 42 -6.27 3.47 -22.11
C GLU A 42 -5.80 2.79 -20.83
N ALA A 43 -5.69 3.58 -19.76
CA ALA A 43 -5.59 3.03 -18.43
C ALA A 43 -6.80 2.11 -18.29
N PRO A 44 -6.62 0.83 -17.91
CA PRO A 44 -7.75 0.01 -17.51
C PRO A 44 -8.39 0.75 -16.34
N THR A 45 -9.51 1.41 -16.61
CA THR A 45 -10.43 1.92 -15.60
C THR A 45 -11.25 0.73 -15.16
N GLU A 46 -10.57 -0.24 -14.54
CA GLU A 46 -11.23 -1.27 -13.76
C GLU A 46 -11.41 -0.70 -12.34
N GLU A 47 -12.34 0.26 -12.20
CA GLU A 47 -12.96 0.48 -10.90
C GLU A 47 -13.93 -0.67 -10.62
N THR A 48 -13.40 -1.83 -10.21
CA THR A 48 -14.18 -2.79 -9.42
C THR A 48 -13.93 -2.44 -7.96
N THR A 49 -14.62 -1.41 -7.46
CA THR A 49 -14.66 -1.16 -6.02
C THR A 49 -15.51 -2.25 -5.39
N ALA A 50 -14.89 -3.37 -5.03
CA ALA A 50 -15.46 -4.38 -4.16
C ALA A 50 -15.77 -3.72 -2.81
N SER A 51 -16.98 -3.17 -2.67
CA SER A 51 -17.45 -2.46 -1.47
C SER A 51 -17.85 -3.41 -0.34
N GLY A 52 -17.15 -4.54 -0.22
CA GLY A 52 -17.29 -5.54 0.84
C GLY A 52 -16.11 -5.50 1.80
N GLU A 53 -16.30 -6.02 3.00
CA GLU A 53 -15.19 -6.25 3.94
C GLU A 53 -14.13 -7.13 3.27
N LEU A 54 -12.89 -6.65 3.19
CA LEU A 54 -11.79 -7.39 2.58
C LEU A 54 -11.41 -8.56 3.48
N THR A 55 -11.19 -9.72 2.89
CA THR A 55 -10.73 -10.91 3.62
C THR A 55 -9.22 -10.80 3.86
N PRO A 56 -8.74 -10.74 5.11
CA PRO A 56 -7.32 -10.67 5.39
C PRO A 56 -6.64 -11.99 5.01
N VAL A 57 -5.52 -11.90 4.29
CA VAL A 57 -4.72 -13.04 3.86
C VAL A 57 -3.24 -12.70 4.01
N THR A 58 -2.46 -13.63 4.57
CA THR A 58 -1.00 -13.52 4.67
C THR A 58 -0.33 -14.48 3.69
N TYR A 59 0.43 -13.93 2.75
CA TYR A 59 1.21 -14.68 1.75
C TYR A 59 2.70 -14.68 2.11
N GLY A 60 3.27 -15.85 2.38
CA GLY A 60 4.69 -16.00 2.71
C GLY A 60 5.56 -16.33 1.49
N THR A 61 6.66 -15.60 1.28
CA THR A 61 7.68 -15.94 0.27
C THR A 61 8.73 -16.90 0.83
N ASN A 62 9.33 -17.74 -0.01
CA ASN A 62 10.39 -18.68 0.39
C ASN A 62 11.72 -18.00 0.74
N TRP A 63 12.01 -16.88 0.08
CA TRP A 63 13.24 -16.12 0.26
C TRP A 63 12.95 -14.62 0.42
N TYR A 64 14.03 -13.83 0.52
CA TYR A 64 13.95 -12.38 0.36
C TYR A 64 13.25 -12.00 -0.94
N ALA A 65 12.71 -10.78 -1.02
CA ALA A 65 12.10 -10.27 -2.24
C ALA A 65 13.08 -10.39 -3.43
N GLN A 66 12.68 -11.18 -4.43
CA GLN A 66 13.42 -11.44 -5.67
C GLN A 66 12.56 -11.03 -6.86
N ALA A 67 13.16 -10.98 -8.05
CA ALA A 67 12.46 -10.58 -9.28
C ALA A 67 11.23 -11.46 -9.55
N GLU A 68 11.32 -12.76 -9.26
CA GLU A 68 10.22 -13.73 -9.40
C GLU A 68 9.04 -13.43 -8.47
N HIS A 69 9.28 -12.75 -7.35
CA HIS A 69 8.23 -12.35 -6.40
C HIS A 69 7.51 -11.07 -6.83
N GLY A 70 8.02 -10.37 -7.84
CA GLY A 70 7.54 -9.05 -8.25
C GLY A 70 6.06 -9.02 -8.58
N GLY A 71 5.51 -10.09 -9.15
CA GLY A 71 4.08 -10.20 -9.45
C GLY A 71 3.18 -10.10 -8.21
N PHE A 72 3.58 -10.69 -7.08
CA PHE A 72 2.82 -10.62 -5.83
C PHE A 72 2.81 -9.20 -5.28
N TYR A 73 3.98 -8.54 -5.28
CA TYR A 73 4.09 -7.15 -4.83
C TYR A 73 3.37 -6.17 -5.78
N GLN A 74 3.41 -6.42 -7.08
CA GLN A 74 2.66 -5.63 -8.05
C GLN A 74 1.16 -5.77 -7.81
N ALA A 75 0.63 -6.97 -7.59
CA ALA A 75 -0.79 -7.18 -7.32
C ALA A 75 -1.28 -6.47 -6.05
N VAL A 76 -0.44 -6.37 -5.01
CA VAL A 76 -0.72 -5.52 -3.85
C VAL A 76 -0.70 -4.04 -4.24
N ALA A 77 0.35 -3.60 -4.94
CA ALA A 77 0.55 -2.19 -5.31
C ALA A 77 -0.52 -1.65 -6.27
N THR A 78 -1.01 -2.48 -7.19
CA THR A 78 -2.06 -2.13 -8.16
C THR A 78 -3.46 -2.42 -7.65
N GLY A 79 -3.62 -2.94 -6.43
CA GLY A 79 -4.94 -3.19 -5.85
C GLY A 79 -5.67 -4.43 -6.36
N ILE A 80 -5.05 -5.24 -7.23
CA ILE A 80 -5.67 -6.45 -7.82
C ILE A 80 -6.27 -7.33 -6.72
N TYR A 81 -5.56 -7.54 -5.61
CA TYR A 81 -6.10 -8.33 -4.51
C TYR A 81 -7.36 -7.72 -3.87
N ALA A 82 -7.38 -6.40 -3.69
CA ALA A 82 -8.53 -5.70 -3.12
C ALA A 82 -9.75 -5.75 -4.06
N ASP A 83 -9.53 -5.69 -5.38
CA ASP A 83 -10.59 -5.82 -6.38
C ASP A 83 -11.27 -7.22 -6.31
N TYR A 84 -10.51 -8.23 -5.92
CA TYR A 84 -11.00 -9.59 -5.65
C TYR A 84 -11.40 -9.82 -4.18
N GLY A 85 -11.51 -8.76 -3.37
CA GLY A 85 -11.99 -8.85 -1.98
C GLY A 85 -10.97 -9.39 -0.98
N LEU A 86 -9.67 -9.29 -1.27
CA LEU A 86 -8.58 -9.77 -0.41
C LEU A 86 -7.72 -8.61 0.10
N ASP A 87 -7.47 -8.58 1.40
CA ASP A 87 -6.45 -7.73 2.03
C ASP A 87 -5.18 -8.56 2.22
N VAL A 88 -4.29 -8.52 1.22
CA VAL A 88 -3.11 -9.37 1.18
C VAL A 88 -1.91 -8.68 1.82
N THR A 89 -1.38 -9.30 2.87
CA THR A 89 -0.09 -8.96 3.48
C THR A 89 0.99 -9.94 3.01
N ILE A 90 2.07 -9.42 2.43
CA ILE A 90 3.21 -10.26 2.01
C ILE A 90 4.23 -10.33 3.14
N GLN A 91 4.51 -11.55 3.61
CA GLN A 91 5.53 -11.84 4.60
C GLN A 91 6.79 -12.39 3.93
N MET A 92 7.91 -11.69 4.11
CA MET A 92 9.18 -12.03 3.46
C MET A 92 9.84 -13.24 4.12
N GLY A 93 10.32 -14.17 3.30
CA GLY A 93 11.14 -15.30 3.73
C GLY A 93 12.61 -14.94 3.98
N GLY A 94 13.44 -15.97 4.03
CA GLY A 94 14.89 -15.84 4.21
C GLY A 94 15.54 -17.13 4.74
N PRO A 95 16.87 -17.13 4.92
CA PRO A 95 17.64 -18.33 5.30
C PRO A 95 17.20 -18.97 6.63
N GLN A 96 16.61 -18.18 7.52
CA GLN A 96 16.17 -18.61 8.85
C GLN A 96 14.65 -18.79 8.95
N VAL A 97 13.91 -18.65 7.84
CA VAL A 97 12.46 -18.74 7.81
C VAL A 97 12.06 -20.13 7.33
N ASN A 98 11.35 -20.89 8.17
CA ASN A 98 10.75 -22.17 7.78
C ASN A 98 9.28 -21.96 7.44
N GLY A 99 8.99 -21.73 6.16
CA GLY A 99 7.62 -21.42 5.73
C GLY A 99 6.63 -22.56 5.89
N THR A 100 7.06 -23.82 5.79
CA THR A 100 6.19 -24.97 6.09
C THR A 100 5.70 -24.93 7.54
N GLN A 101 6.58 -24.61 8.49
CA GLN A 101 6.17 -24.45 9.89
C GLN A 101 5.25 -23.23 10.09
N LEU A 102 5.50 -22.12 9.39
CA LEU A 102 4.63 -20.95 9.44
C LEU A 102 3.22 -21.26 8.90
N LEU A 103 3.13 -22.00 7.79
CA LEU A 103 1.88 -22.43 7.20
C LEU A 103 1.12 -23.37 8.14
N MET A 104 1.79 -24.38 8.68
CA MET A 104 1.17 -25.30 9.66
C MET A 104 0.75 -24.61 10.96
N GLY A 105 1.47 -23.56 11.36
CA GLY A 105 1.17 -22.74 12.53
C GLY A 105 0.09 -21.68 12.29
N GLY A 106 -0.41 -21.51 11.07
CA GLY A 106 -1.38 -20.46 10.71
C GLY A 106 -0.81 -19.05 10.78
N ALA A 107 0.51 -18.89 10.75
CA ALA A 107 1.16 -17.59 10.69
C ALA A 107 1.16 -17.02 9.26
N VAL A 108 1.05 -17.89 8.26
CA VAL A 108 0.77 -17.54 6.87
C VAL A 108 -0.36 -18.44 6.37
N ASP A 109 -1.23 -17.91 5.52
CA ASP A 109 -2.34 -18.66 4.92
C ASP A 109 -1.88 -19.41 3.67
N PHE A 110 -0.89 -18.84 2.98
CA PHE A 110 -0.27 -19.39 1.80
C PHE A 110 1.25 -19.23 1.88
N PHE A 111 1.98 -20.19 1.35
CA PHE A 111 3.44 -20.17 1.33
C PHE A 111 3.96 -20.61 -0.03
N MET A 112 4.97 -19.90 -0.51
CA MET A 112 5.71 -20.24 -1.73
C MET A 112 6.68 -21.40 -1.43
N GLY A 113 6.48 -22.54 -2.08
CA GLY A 113 7.25 -23.78 -1.85
C GLY A 113 8.56 -23.88 -2.60
#